data_AF-A0A950SES5-F1
#
_entry.id   AF-A0A950SES5-F1
#
_cell.length_a   1.000
_cell.length_b   1.000
_cell.length_c   1.000
_cell.angle_alpha   90.00
_cell.angle_beta   90.00
_cell.angle_gamma   90.00
#
_symmetry.space_group_name_H-M   'P 1'
#
loop_
_entity.id
_entity.type
_entity.pdbx_description
1 polymer ?
#
loop_
_entity_poly.entity_id
_entity_poly.type
_entity_poly.pdbx_seq_one_letter_code
_entity_poly.pdbx_strand_id
1 'polypeptide(L)'
;MTAVALAPTKVPLPELLEQEILARIDRGVQICEAELRYKLRWDEHDHGPVLELLDELERQGLIESALHFRLTDQGRARLPADHQPPLRYGSGIPWKLQA
;
A
#
# COMPACT_ATOMS: atom_id res chain seq x y z
N MET A 1 6.63 -37.34 1.39
CA MET A 1 6.95 -36.43 0.27
C MET A 1 6.64 -35.02 0.75
N THR A 2 7.65 -34.24 1.09
CA THR A 2 7.47 -32.92 1.71
C THR A 2 7.58 -31.86 0.62
N ALA A 3 6.48 -31.19 0.31
CA ALA A 3 6.48 -30.07 -0.63
C ALA A 3 7.21 -28.90 0.04
N VAL A 4 8.41 -28.59 -0.44
CA VAL A 4 9.13 -27.36 -0.08
C VAL A 4 8.46 -26.24 -0.87
N ALA A 5 7.68 -25.40 -0.19
CA ALA A 5 7.18 -24.16 -0.76
C ALA A 5 8.40 -23.29 -1.08
N LEU A 6 8.73 -23.18 -2.37
CA LEU A 6 9.68 -22.21 -2.88
C LEU A 6 9.09 -20.83 -2.56
N ALA A 7 9.65 -20.15 -1.56
CA ALA A 7 9.33 -18.75 -1.33
C ALA A 7 9.61 -18.00 -2.65
N PRO A 8 8.63 -17.30 -3.23
CA PRO A 8 8.84 -16.56 -4.46
C PRO A 8 9.99 -15.59 -4.22
N THR A 9 11.01 -15.68 -5.06
CA THR A 9 12.23 -14.88 -4.95
C THR A 9 11.83 -13.42 -5.16
N LYS A 10 11.78 -12.71 -4.04
CA LYS A 10 11.09 -11.43 -3.90
C LYS A 10 11.93 -10.34 -4.53
N VAL A 11 11.56 -9.90 -5.72
CA VAL A 11 12.20 -8.74 -6.36
C VAL A 11 11.83 -7.52 -5.50
N PRO A 12 12.80 -6.77 -4.96
CA PRO A 12 12.49 -5.55 -4.23
C PRO A 12 11.82 -4.56 -5.18
N LEU A 13 10.68 -4.02 -4.78
CA LEU A 13 9.98 -2.98 -5.54
C LEU A 13 10.91 -1.76 -5.65
N PRO A 14 11.00 -1.11 -6.82
CA PRO A 14 11.69 0.17 -6.92
C PRO A 14 11.10 1.16 -5.91
N GLU A 15 11.96 1.82 -5.14
CA GLU A 15 11.56 2.74 -4.06
C GLU A 15 10.58 3.83 -4.54
N LEU A 16 10.77 4.32 -5.77
CA LEU A 16 9.87 5.30 -6.40
C LEU A 16 8.46 4.75 -6.64
N LEU A 17 8.34 3.48 -6.99
CA LEU A 17 7.05 2.83 -7.23
C LEU A 17 6.33 2.57 -5.90
N GLU A 18 7.07 2.19 -4.84
CA GLU A 18 6.53 2.09 -3.48
C GLU A 18 5.93 3.44 -3.05
N GLN A 19 6.72 4.51 -3.17
CA GLN A 19 6.29 5.86 -2.80
C GLN A 19 5.06 6.32 -3.60
N GLU A 20 4.99 6.04 -4.90
CA GLU A 20 3.82 6.37 -5.72
C GLU A 20 2.57 5.60 -5.25
N ILE A 21 2.70 4.30 -4.93
CA ILE A 21 1.59 3.50 -4.39
C ILE A 21 1.10 4.09 -3.06
N LEU A 22 2.02 4.34 -2.13
CA LEU A 22 1.67 4.92 -0.83
C LEU A 22 1.02 6.29 -1.00
N ALA A 23 1.54 7.14 -1.89
CA ALA A 23 0.98 8.46 -2.16
C ALA A 23 -0.44 8.39 -2.75
N ARG A 24 -0.73 7.39 -3.59
CA ARG A 24 -2.07 7.15 -4.13
C ARG A 24 -3.04 6.67 -3.05
N ILE A 25 -2.58 5.82 -2.14
CA ILE A 25 -3.37 5.36 -0.99
C ILE A 25 -3.66 6.51 -0.03
N ASP A 26 -2.69 7.41 0.22
CA ASP A 26 -2.92 8.57 1.09
C ASP A 26 -3.96 9.55 0.51
N ARG A 27 -3.95 9.74 -0.81
CA ARG A 27 -4.84 10.67 -1.51
C ARG A 27 -6.26 10.14 -1.68
N GLY A 28 -6.43 8.82 -1.73
CA GLY A 28 -7.73 8.17 -1.87
C GLY A 28 -8.45 8.10 -0.53
N VAL A 29 -9.58 8.81 -0.39
CA VAL A 29 -10.45 8.66 0.80
C VAL A 29 -10.88 7.20 0.98
N GLN A 30 -10.99 6.47 -0.14
CA GLN A 30 -11.41 5.07 -0.25
C GLN A 30 -10.84 4.47 -1.55
N ILE A 31 -9.60 3.98 -1.57
CA ILE A 31 -9.03 3.32 -2.76
C ILE A 31 -9.11 1.80 -2.61
N CYS A 32 -9.62 1.12 -3.65
CA CYS A 32 -9.63 -0.34 -3.74
C CYS A 32 -8.55 -0.84 -4.71
N GLU A 33 -8.34 -2.16 -4.75
CA GLU A 33 -7.34 -2.80 -5.60
C GLU A 33 -7.52 -2.41 -7.08
N ALA A 34 -8.73 -2.58 -7.61
CA ALA A 34 -9.04 -2.27 -9.00
C ALA A 34 -8.78 -0.80 -9.35
N GLU A 35 -9.11 0.12 -8.44
CA GLU A 35 -8.85 1.55 -8.64
C GLU A 35 -7.35 1.85 -8.61
N LEU A 36 -6.60 1.21 -7.71
CA LEU A 36 -5.15 1.34 -7.62
C LEU A 36 -4.48 0.82 -8.91
N ARG A 37 -4.86 -0.38 -9.37
CA ARG A 37 -4.38 -0.98 -10.63
C ARG A 37 -4.61 -0.03 -11.81
N TYR A 38 -5.83 0.52 -11.91
CA TYR A 38 -6.19 1.48 -12.96
C TYR A 38 -5.36 2.77 -12.87
N LYS A 39 -5.24 3.36 -11.68
CA LYS A 39 -4.56 4.63 -11.45
C LYS A 39 -3.05 4.58 -11.66
N LEU A 40 -2.44 3.43 -11.39
CA LEU A 40 -1.01 3.17 -11.61
C LEU A 40 -0.71 2.71 -13.03
N ARG A 41 -1.75 2.41 -13.84
CA ARG A 41 -1.59 1.69 -15.11
C ARG A 41 -0.73 0.44 -14.92
N TRP A 42 -1.06 -0.32 -13.87
CA TRP A 42 -0.24 -1.43 -13.42
C TRP A 42 -0.10 -2.50 -14.52
N ASP A 43 1.14 -2.90 -14.78
CA ASP A 43 1.46 -4.01 -15.66
C ASP A 43 1.97 -5.19 -14.81
N GLU A 44 1.20 -6.27 -14.80
CA GLU A 44 1.55 -7.48 -14.04
C GLU A 44 2.75 -8.22 -14.64
N HIS A 45 3.06 -7.99 -15.92
CA HIS A 45 4.25 -8.56 -16.55
C HIS A 45 5.55 -7.96 -15.99
N ASP A 46 5.52 -6.64 -15.76
CA ASP A 46 6.70 -5.89 -15.33
C ASP A 46 6.85 -5.86 -13.80
N HIS A 47 5.74 -5.95 -13.06
CA HIS A 47 5.72 -5.72 -11.62
C HIS A 47 5.10 -6.87 -10.80
N GLY A 48 4.65 -7.92 -11.46
CA GLY A 48 3.97 -9.04 -10.81
C GLY A 48 2.54 -8.70 -10.34
N PRO A 49 1.90 -9.63 -9.61
CA PRO A 49 0.52 -9.44 -9.16
C PRO A 49 0.42 -8.30 -8.15
N VAL A 50 -0.42 -7.30 -8.41
CA VAL A 50 -0.62 -6.16 -7.51
C VAL A 50 -1.09 -6.59 -6.11
N LEU A 51 -1.81 -7.70 -6.00
CA LEU A 51 -2.25 -8.28 -4.72
C LEU A 51 -1.08 -8.76 -3.86
N GLU A 52 -0.05 -9.38 -4.45
CA GLU A 52 1.14 -9.83 -3.71
C GLU A 52 1.91 -8.64 -3.16
N LEU A 53 1.94 -7.53 -3.92
CA LEU A 53 2.56 -6.30 -3.45
C LEU A 53 1.76 -5.66 -2.30
N LEU A 54 0.43 -5.63 -2.40
CA LEU A 54 -0.42 -5.10 -1.35
C LEU A 54 -0.30 -5.92 -0.06
N ASP A 55 -0.29 -7.24 -0.18
CA ASP A 55 -0.04 -8.16 0.94
C ASP A 55 1.33 -7.88 1.58
N GLU A 56 2.35 -7.61 0.77
CA GLU A 56 3.66 -7.25 1.29
C GLU A 56 3.67 -5.92 2.06
N LEU A 57 3.05 -4.88 1.51
CA LEU A 57 2.96 -3.57 2.17
C LEU A 57 2.19 -3.66 3.49
N GLU A 58 1.16 -4.51 3.56
CA GLU A 58 0.42 -4.79 4.78
C GLU A 58 1.26 -5.57 5.79
N ARG A 59 1.98 -6.60 5.34
CA ARG A 59 2.92 -7.37 6.18
C ARG A 59 4.04 -6.51 6.76
N GLN A 60 4.47 -5.48 6.04
CA GLN A 60 5.42 -4.48 6.52
C GLN A 60 4.81 -3.43 7.45
N GLY A 61 3.49 -3.44 7.62
CA GLY A 61 2.74 -2.48 8.45
C GLY A 61 2.66 -1.09 7.82
N LEU A 62 2.82 -0.95 6.50
CA LEU A 62 2.73 0.33 5.80
C LEU A 62 1.29 0.68 5.42
N ILE A 63 0.48 -0.34 5.14
CA ILE A 63 -0.94 -0.21 4.83
C ILE A 63 -1.77 -1.14 5.72
N GLU A 64 -3.06 -0.83 5.82
CA GLU A 64 -4.08 -1.73 6.36
C GLU A 64 -5.12 -2.01 5.27
N SER A 65 -5.49 -3.27 5.11
CA SER A 65 -6.59 -3.69 4.26
C SER A 65 -7.90 -3.79 5.06
N ALA A 66 -8.93 -3.09 4.60
CA ALA A 66 -10.31 -3.22 5.07
C ALA A 66 -11.24 -3.28 3.85
N LEU A 67 -12.37 -2.58 3.86
CA LEU A 67 -13.14 -2.35 2.62
C LEU A 67 -12.33 -1.52 1.58
N HIS A 68 -11.36 -0.73 2.05
CA HIS A 68 -10.44 0.08 1.25
C HIS A 68 -9.07 0.08 1.89
N PHE A 69 -8.02 0.31 1.10
CA PHE A 69 -6.67 0.45 1.61
C PHE A 69 -6.48 1.79 2.30
N ARG A 70 -5.72 1.78 3.39
CA ARG A 70 -5.35 2.98 4.15
C ARG A 70 -3.89 2.93 4.56
N LEU A 71 -3.25 4.09 4.62
CA LEU A 71 -1.91 4.20 5.18
C LEU A 71 -1.94 4.21 6.71
N THR A 72 -1.04 3.41 7.29
CA THR A 72 -0.62 3.53 8.68
C THR A 72 0.27 4.76 8.86
N ASP A 73 0.60 5.08 10.12
CA ASP A 73 1.56 6.16 10.40
C ASP A 73 2.98 5.80 9.93
N GLN A 74 3.34 4.51 9.94
CA GLN A 74 4.59 4.03 9.38
C GLN A 74 4.63 4.17 7.86
N GLY A 75 3.53 3.85 7.17
CA GLY A 75 3.39 4.08 5.73
C GLY A 75 3.50 5.55 5.36
N ARG A 76 2.88 6.43 6.16
CA ARG A 76 3.01 7.89 5.98
C ARG A 76 4.45 8.38 6.14
N ALA A 77 5.22 7.82 7.06
CA ALA A 77 6.62 8.19 7.25
C ALA A 77 7.54 7.82 6.07
N ARG A 78 7.09 6.94 5.16
CA ARG A 78 7.81 6.57 3.93
C ARG A 78 7.53 7.49 2.74
N LEU A 79 6.56 8.39 2.87
CA LEU A 79 6.26 9.37 1.83
C LEU A 79 7.39 10.42 1.75
N PRO A 80 7.67 10.95 0.55
CA PRO A 80 8.69 11.98 0.40
C PRO A 80 8.29 13.26 1.16
N ALA A 81 9.28 14.04 1.60
CA ALA A 81 9.08 15.17 2.52
C ALA A 81 8.22 16.30 1.93
N ASP A 82 8.10 16.37 0.60
CA ASP A 82 7.28 17.31 -0.16
C ASP A 82 5.86 16.78 -0.42
N HIS A 83 5.54 15.54 -0.04
CA HIS A 83 4.20 14.99 -0.15
C HIS A 83 3.25 15.73 0.79
N GLN A 84 2.32 16.48 0.20
CA GLN A 84 1.24 17.10 0.95
C GLN A 84 0.08 16.11 1.05
N PRO A 85 -0.31 15.69 2.27
CA PRO A 85 -1.50 14.88 2.44
C PRO A 85 -2.72 15.69 1.97
N PRO A 86 -3.75 15.04 1.41
CA PRO A 86 -5.00 15.74 1.09
C PRO A 86 -5.55 16.42 2.35
N LEU A 87 -6.07 17.64 2.21
CA LEU A 87 -6.74 18.36 3.29
C LEU A 87 -7.89 17.48 3.82
N ARG A 88 -7.69 16.85 4.97
CA ARG A 88 -8.70 16.04 5.65
C ARG A 88 -9.78 16.96 6.22
N TYR A 89 -10.73 17.36 5.40
CA TYR A 89 -11.99 17.93 5.89
C TYR A 89 -12.87 16.81 6.40
N GLY A 90 -12.70 16.46 7.68
CA GLY A 90 -13.47 15.42 8.34
C GLY A 90 -12.67 14.79 9.45
N SER A 91 -13.20 14.90 10.67
CA SER A 91 -12.65 14.39 11.93
C SER A 91 -11.84 13.11 11.75
N GLY A 92 -10.57 13.16 12.16
CA GLY A 92 -9.82 11.96 12.46
C GLY A 92 -10.69 11.04 13.29
N ILE A 93 -11.04 9.88 12.73
CA ILE A 93 -11.46 8.76 13.54
C ILE A 93 -10.12 8.22 14.06
N PRO A 94 -9.73 8.48 15.32
CA PRO A 94 -8.61 7.78 15.91
C PRO A 94 -9.03 6.31 15.96
N TRP A 95 -8.43 5.48 15.13
CA TRP A 95 -8.46 4.04 15.33
C TRP A 95 -7.82 3.84 16.69
N LYS A 96 -8.66 3.52 17.67
CA LYS A 96 -8.25 3.36 19.06
C LYS A 96 -7.03 2.44 19.10
N LEU A 97 -5.98 2.91 19.76
CA LEU A 97 -5.14 2.08 20.62
C LEU A 97 -6.08 1.12 21.38
N GLN A 98 -6.22 -0.12 20.91
CA GLN A 98 -6.73 -1.18 21.76
C GLN A 98 -5.54 -1.77 22.50
N ALA A 99 -5.77 -1.92 23.81
CA ALA A 99 -4.83 -2.11 24.91
C ALA A 99 -3.92 -3.34 24.81
#